data_AF-A0A2X1NA45-F1
#
_entry.id   AF-A0A2X1NA45-F1
#
_cell.length_a   1.000
_cell.length_b   1.000
_cell.length_c   1.000
_cell.angle_alpha   90.00
_cell.angle_beta   90.00
_cell.angle_gamma   90.00
#
_symmetry.space_group_name_H-M   'P 1'
#
loop_
_entity.id
_entity.type
_entity.pdbx_description
1 polymer ?
#
loop_
_entity_poly.entity_id
_entity_poly.type
_entity_poly.pdbx_seq_one_letter_code
_entity_poly.pdbx_strand_id
1 'polypeptide(L)' 'MIDFGNFYSLIAKNHLSHWLETLPAQIANWQREQQHGLFKQWSNAVEFST' A
#
# COMPACT_ATOMS: atom_id res chain seq x y z
N MET A 1 7.59 -3.63 -5.16
CA MET A 1 6.15 -3.58 -4.79
C MET A 1 6.04 -2.76 -3.50
N ILE A 2 5.19 -1.73 -3.45
CA ILE A 2 5.11 -0.84 -2.29
C ILE A 2 4.73 -1.67 -1.05
N ASP A 3 5.58 -1.64 -0.02
CA ASP A 3 5.34 -2.31 1.25
C ASP A 3 4.63 -1.37 2.22
N PHE A 4 3.41 -1.73 2.61
CA PHE A 4 2.62 -1.00 3.62
C PHE A 4 2.80 -1.58 5.03
N GLY A 5 3.61 -2.64 5.20
CA GLY A 5 3.83 -3.32 6.48
C GLY A 5 4.37 -2.38 7.57
N ASN A 6 5.30 -1.50 7.21
CA ASN A 6 5.83 -0.48 8.12
C ASN A 6 4.73 0.47 8.62
N PHE A 7 3.80 0.87 7.76
CA PHE A 7 2.70 1.75 8.14
C PHE A 7 1.68 1.02 9.02
N TYR A 8 1.34 -0.23 8.69
CA TYR A 8 0.48 -1.06 9.53
C TYR A 8 1.06 -1.27 10.93
N SER A 9 2.36 -1.51 11.03
CA SER A 9 3.03 -1.62 12.33
C SER A 9 3.06 -0.30 13.12
N LEU A 10 3.06 0.85 12.44
CA LEU A 10 3.03 2.16 13.07
C LEU A 10 1.65 2.46 13.66
N ILE A 11 0.59 2.27 12.88
CA ILE A 11 -0.79 2.55 13.32
C ILE A 11 -1.29 1.53 14.34
N ALA A 12 -0.75 0.31 14.34
CA ALA A 12 -1.05 -0.71 15.35
C ALA A 12 -0.79 -0.23 16.79
N LYS A 13 0.15 0.72 16.98
CA LYS A 13 0.58 1.18 18.30
C LYS A 13 -0.04 2.52 18.73
N ASN A 14 -1.00 3.07 17.96
CA ASN A 14 -1.58 4.38 18.25
C ASN A 14 -3.12 4.37 18.12
N HIS A 15 -3.73 5.55 18.21
CA HIS A 15 -5.19 5.75 18.13
C HIS A 15 -5.80 5.37 16.77
N LEU A 16 -4.98 5.19 15.73
CA LEU A 16 -5.40 4.74 14.38
C LEU A 16 -5.43 3.21 14.25
N SER A 17 -5.20 2.46 15.32
CA SER A 17 -5.23 0.98 15.31
C SER A 17 -6.53 0.41 14.76
N HIS A 18 -7.68 1.06 14.98
CA HIS A 18 -8.98 0.68 14.43
C HIS A 18 -9.01 0.65 12.88
N TRP A 19 -8.11 1.37 12.20
CA TRP A 19 -8.02 1.31 10.74
C TRP A 19 -7.46 -0.03 10.22
N LEU A 20 -6.79 -0.83 11.06
CA LEU A 20 -6.32 -2.16 10.65
C LEU A 20 -7.47 -3.13 10.31
N GLU A 21 -8.69 -2.83 10.75
CA GLU A 21 -9.87 -3.65 10.45
C GLU A 21 -10.35 -3.50 9.00
N THR A 22 -10.07 -2.36 8.35
CA THR A 22 -10.63 -2.02 7.03
C THR A 22 -9.59 -1.63 5.99
N LEU A 23 -8.54 -0.92 6.41
CA LEU A 23 -7.51 -0.38 5.52
C LEU A 23 -6.73 -1.48 4.77
N PRO A 24 -6.28 -2.59 5.40
CA PRO A 24 -5.54 -3.63 4.67
C PRO A 24 -6.37 -4.26 3.55
N ALA A 25 -7.67 -4.49 3.78
CA ALA A 25 -8.57 -5.04 2.77
C ALA A 25 -8.78 -4.09 1.58
N GLN A 26 -8.93 -2.78 1.86
CA GLN A 26 -9.08 -1.74 0.82
C GLN A 26 -7.82 -1.63 -0.04
N ILE A 27 -6.64 -1.57 0.59
CA ILE A 27 -5.36 -1.51 -0.11
C ILE A 27 -5.14 -2.77 -0.95
N ALA A 28 -5.46 -3.96 -0.42
CA ALA A 28 -5.35 -5.20 -1.17
C ALA A 28 -6.32 -5.27 -2.37
N ASN A 29 -7.49 -4.66 -2.27
CA ASN A 29 -8.42 -4.56 -3.41
C ASN A 29 -7.87 -3.58 -4.45
N TRP A 30 -7.45 -2.39 -4.02
CA TRP A 30 -6.84 -1.38 -4.88
C TRP A 30 -5.60 -1.91 -5.61
N GLN A 31 -4.71 -2.64 -4.92
CA GLN A 31 -3.51 -3.24 -5.53
C GLN A 31 -3.84 -4.26 -6.62
N ARG A 32 -4.99 -4.94 -6.52
CA ARG A 32 -5.46 -5.90 -7.55
C ARG A 32 -6.12 -5.19 -8.71
N GLU A 33 -6.92 -4.17 -8.45
CA GLU A 33 -7.68 -3.43 -9.46
C GLU A 33 -6.83 -2.42 -10.24
N GLN A 34 -5.78 -1.84 -9.62
CA GLN A 34 -4.96 -0.79 -10.23
C GLN A 34 -3.75 -1.31 -11.01
N GLN A 35 -3.70 -2.62 -11.31
CA GLN A 35 -2.64 -3.18 -12.15
C GLN A 35 -2.74 -2.79 -13.64
N HIS A 36 -3.67 -1.92 -14.01
CA HIS A 36 -3.90 -1.55 -15.40
C HIS A 36 -2.87 -0.53 -15.92
N GLY A 37 -2.29 -0.87 -17.08
CA GLY A 37 -1.60 0.02 -18.00
C GLY A 37 -0.30 0.64 -17.49
N LEU A 38 -0.42 1.83 -16.88
CA LEU A 38 0.71 2.71 -16.58
C LEU A 38 1.26 2.53 -15.17
N PHE A 39 0.52 1.87 -14.27
CA PHE A 39 0.95 1.67 -12.88
C PHE A 39 2.30 0.95 -12.79
N LYS A 40 2.52 -0.07 -13.64
CA LYS A 40 3.81 -0.79 -13.71
C LYS A 40 4.95 0.12 -14.17
N GLN A 41 4.69 1.03 -15.12
CA GLN A 41 5.70 1.96 -15.62
C GLN A 41 6.10 2.99 -14.54
N TRP A 42 5.13 3.52 -13.81
CA TRP A 42 5.39 4.45 -12.70
C TRP A 42 6.06 3.77 -11.51
N SER A 43 5.62 2.56 -11.15
CA SER A 43 6.27 1.77 -10.09
C SER A 43 7.74 1.52 -10.42
N ASN A 44 8.05 1.15 -11.67
CA ASN A 44 9.42 0.95 -12.11
C ASN A 44 10.23 2.25 -12.09
N ALA A 45 9.64 3.39 -12.45
CA ALA A 45 10.32 4.68 -12.39
C ALA A 45 10.71 5.07 -10.96
N VAL A 46 9.85 4.80 -9.98
CA VAL A 46 10.14 5.02 -8.55
C VAL A 46 11.23 4.08 -8.04
N GLU A 47 11.18 2.80 -8.44
CA GLU A 47 12.16 1.78 -8.05
C GLU A 47 13.55 2.04 -8.63
N PHE A 48 13.64 2.54 -9.87
CA PHE A 48 14.91 2.92 -10.51
C PHE A 48 15.44 4.29 -10.08
N SER A 49 14.60 5.14 -9.47
CA SER A 49 14.99 6.47 -9.00
C SER A 49 15.55 6.47 -7.56
N THR A 50 15.54 5.33 -6.87
CA THR A 50 16.04 5.17 -5.50
C THR A 50 17.32 4.35 -5.51
#